data_AF-A0A1B7LCG8-F1
#
_entry.id   AF-A0A1B7LCG8-F1
#
_cell.length_a   1.000
_cell.length_b   1.000
_cell.length_c   1.000
_cell.angle_alpha   90.00
_cell.angle_beta   90.00
_cell.angle_gamma   90.00
#
_symmetry.space_group_name_H-M   'P 1'
#
loop_
_entity.id
_entity.type
_entity.pdbx_description
1 polymer ?
#
loop_
_entity_poly.entity_id
_entity_poly.type
_entity_poly.pdbx_seq_one_letter_code
_entity_poly.pdbx_strand_id
1 'polypeptide(L)'
;MDFSGRLWLFRAMDTFFFRDASPFNAGEGGQTGARSMFPPFMSTLQGAVRITLAAERGWAPERPEEWPPELGTPDDLGRVELRGPYLLKGEVLLFPMSLHILHKEDPAGGKGTYARLKPGEEVKCDLGRVRLPVSQNSLSGAKPLEDAWLDVEGMQDVLNGGLPGSNHVYRTDRLWREENRVGIERDKKSRTAAEKKLYSCVHIRPQKELVLAVLVSGIPEDWHPGAGRVVRLGGEGRMARVEVKRQGVELPDAPELKPAGGVVRFTVTLITPGRYAVEKMPEVIRKGPPGVPGECVSACIGKLLTVGGWDSLKRRSRPAEPVIPAGSTWFFEANESDLAEIMSLHRKTDGTNWGYGQMLLGRWEE
;
A
#
# COMPACT_ATOMS: atom_id res chain seq x y z
N MET A 1 15.39 8.29 -13.51
CA MET A 1 14.85 9.65 -13.42
C MET A 1 13.95 9.71 -12.20
N ASP A 2 14.25 10.61 -11.29
CA ASP A 2 13.43 10.84 -10.10
C ASP A 2 12.08 11.41 -10.50
N PHE A 3 11.03 11.03 -9.76
CA PHE A 3 9.68 11.51 -10.00
C PHE A 3 9.58 13.01 -9.68
N SER A 4 9.39 13.86 -10.71
CA SER A 4 9.28 15.30 -10.55
C SER A 4 7.86 15.71 -10.14
N GLY A 5 7.47 15.38 -8.90
CA GLY A 5 6.14 15.68 -8.35
C GLY A 5 6.19 16.52 -7.07
N ARG A 6 5.00 16.83 -6.54
CA ARG A 6 4.80 17.36 -5.19
C ARG A 6 4.34 16.27 -4.25
N LEU A 7 4.85 16.29 -3.01
CA LEU A 7 4.40 15.39 -1.96
C LEU A 7 3.20 15.99 -1.23
N TRP A 8 2.05 15.35 -1.38
CA TRP A 8 0.82 15.69 -0.67
C TRP A 8 0.75 14.90 0.62
N LEU A 9 0.70 15.59 1.75
CA LEU A 9 0.61 15.06 3.10
C LEU A 9 -0.81 15.23 3.63
N PHE A 10 -1.48 14.12 3.97
CA PHE A 10 -2.84 14.09 4.51
C PHE A 10 -2.80 13.76 6.00
N ARG A 11 -2.96 14.77 6.86
CA ARG A 11 -3.12 14.59 8.31
C ARG A 11 -4.57 14.45 8.68
N ALA A 12 -4.91 13.40 9.44
CA ALA A 12 -6.23 13.26 10.03
C ALA A 12 -6.55 14.47 10.93
N MET A 13 -7.74 15.04 10.78
CA MET A 13 -8.24 16.06 11.72
C MET A 13 -8.75 15.44 13.03
N ASP A 14 -9.15 14.17 12.99
CA ASP A 14 -9.54 13.36 14.16
C ASP A 14 -9.22 11.88 13.87
N THR A 15 -10.11 11.22 13.13
CA THR A 15 -9.99 9.81 12.75
C THR A 15 -10.14 9.63 11.25
N PHE A 16 -9.57 8.56 10.72
CA PHE A 16 -9.85 8.07 9.37
C PHE A 16 -10.86 6.92 9.41
N PHE A 17 -11.61 6.79 8.31
CA PHE A 17 -12.48 5.65 8.08
C PHE A 17 -12.47 5.31 6.60
N PHE A 18 -11.84 4.19 6.25
CA PHE A 18 -11.73 3.68 4.89
C PHE A 18 -12.42 2.32 4.84
N ARG A 19 -13.72 2.33 4.55
CA ARG A 19 -14.55 1.12 4.61
C ARG A 19 -13.98 0.01 3.72
N ASP A 20 -13.95 -1.20 4.24
CA ASP A 20 -13.71 -2.40 3.45
C ASP A 20 -14.89 -2.70 2.49
N ALA A 21 -14.82 -3.82 1.78
CA ALA A 21 -15.88 -4.23 0.86
C ALA A 21 -17.12 -4.83 1.55
N SER A 22 -17.16 -4.84 2.89
CA SER A 22 -18.26 -5.44 3.64
C SER A 22 -19.55 -4.60 3.52
N PRO A 23 -20.75 -5.23 3.45
CA PRO A 23 -22.03 -4.53 3.46
C PRO A 23 -22.14 -3.59 4.67
N PHE A 24 -22.70 -2.40 4.45
CA PHE A 24 -22.91 -1.40 5.51
C PHE A 24 -24.13 -0.54 5.16
N ASN A 25 -25.32 -1.10 5.38
CA ASN A 25 -26.59 -0.37 5.23
C ASN A 25 -27.26 -0.16 6.59
N ALA A 26 -27.87 1.02 6.79
CA ALA A 26 -28.59 1.34 8.01
C ALA A 26 -29.84 0.46 8.18
N GLY A 27 -29.78 -0.53 9.08
CA GLY A 27 -30.83 -1.53 9.27
C GLY A 27 -30.33 -2.97 9.22
N GLU A 28 -29.13 -3.21 8.68
CA GLU A 28 -28.48 -4.52 8.68
C GLU A 28 -27.85 -4.76 10.06
N GLY A 29 -28.61 -5.42 10.94
CA GLY A 29 -28.14 -5.82 12.27
C GLY A 29 -27.07 -6.92 12.17
N GLY A 30 -25.80 -6.54 12.05
CA GLY A 30 -24.65 -7.42 12.20
C GLY A 30 -23.79 -6.97 13.37
N GLN A 31 -23.36 -7.90 14.23
CA GLN A 31 -22.49 -7.61 15.39
C GLN A 31 -21.06 -7.19 14.99
N THR A 32 -20.68 -7.40 13.73
CA THR A 32 -19.38 -7.00 13.17
C THR A 32 -19.53 -5.65 12.47
N GLY A 33 -19.29 -4.57 13.19
CA GLY A 33 -19.29 -3.21 12.61
C GLY A 33 -18.32 -3.08 11.44
N ALA A 34 -18.58 -2.15 10.52
CA ALA A 34 -17.70 -1.93 9.38
C ALA A 34 -16.31 -1.50 9.86
N ARG A 35 -15.27 -2.24 9.48
CA ARG A 35 -13.89 -1.97 9.88
C ARG A 35 -13.18 -1.14 8.83
N SER A 36 -12.38 -0.18 9.27
CA SER A 36 -11.51 0.58 8.39
C SER A 36 -10.31 -0.26 7.95
N MET A 37 -10.02 -0.27 6.65
CA MET A 37 -8.78 -0.77 6.08
C MET A 37 -7.71 0.33 6.14
N PHE A 38 -6.53 0.04 6.67
CA PHE A 38 -5.46 1.04 6.76
C PHE A 38 -4.06 0.43 6.59
N PRO A 39 -3.18 1.07 5.80
CA PRO A 39 -3.42 2.26 4.98
C PRO A 39 -4.50 2.06 3.89
N PRO A 40 -5.16 3.14 3.41
CA PRO A 40 -6.13 3.02 2.33
C PRO A 40 -5.44 2.65 1.02
N PHE A 41 -6.18 2.03 0.10
CA PHE A 41 -5.73 1.91 -1.27
C PHE A 41 -5.56 3.26 -1.97
N MET A 42 -4.68 3.30 -2.98
CA MET A 42 -4.46 4.50 -3.78
C MET A 42 -5.75 5.01 -4.44
N SER A 43 -6.69 4.12 -4.78
CA SER A 43 -8.00 4.49 -5.33
C SER A 43 -8.76 5.52 -4.48
N THR A 44 -8.61 5.51 -3.15
CA THR A 44 -9.21 6.51 -2.26
C THR A 44 -8.46 7.84 -2.31
N LEU A 45 -7.11 7.80 -2.24
CA LEU A 45 -6.29 9.01 -2.23
C LEU A 45 -6.29 9.72 -3.59
N GLN A 46 -6.26 8.98 -4.69
CA GLN A 46 -6.35 9.55 -6.04
C GLN A 46 -7.69 10.28 -6.25
N GLY A 47 -8.79 9.75 -5.71
CA GLY A 47 -10.08 10.45 -5.69
C GLY A 47 -10.00 11.77 -4.93
N ALA A 48 -9.40 11.77 -3.73
CA ALA A 48 -9.22 12.98 -2.93
C ALA A 48 -8.32 14.01 -3.64
N VAL A 49 -7.21 13.59 -4.24
CA VAL A 49 -6.31 14.45 -5.02
C VAL A 49 -7.06 15.07 -6.20
N ARG A 50 -7.68 14.27 -7.06
CA ARG A 50 -8.38 14.74 -8.26
C ARG A 50 -9.54 15.67 -7.93
N ILE A 51 -10.35 15.35 -6.92
CA ILE A 51 -11.44 16.23 -6.47
C ILE A 51 -10.89 17.55 -5.94
N THR A 52 -9.78 17.53 -5.18
CA THR A 52 -9.17 18.76 -4.66
C THR A 52 -8.66 19.63 -5.80
N LEU A 53 -7.94 19.06 -6.76
CA LEU A 53 -7.44 19.76 -7.94
C LEU A 53 -8.59 20.36 -8.77
N ALA A 54 -9.65 19.58 -9.00
CA ALA A 54 -10.83 20.05 -9.72
C ALA A 54 -11.50 21.23 -9.00
N ALA A 55 -11.66 21.13 -7.68
CA ALA A 55 -12.29 22.17 -6.87
C ALA A 55 -11.50 23.49 -6.86
N GLU A 56 -10.17 23.46 -6.88
CA GLU A 56 -9.34 24.67 -7.04
C GLU A 56 -9.53 25.34 -8.42
N ARG A 57 -10.12 24.62 -9.38
CA ARG A 57 -10.43 25.10 -10.73
C ARG A 57 -11.91 25.40 -10.95
N GLY A 58 -12.68 25.49 -9.87
CA GLY A 58 -14.09 25.88 -9.90
C GLY A 58 -15.06 24.71 -9.90
N TRP A 59 -14.61 23.49 -10.19
CA TRP A 59 -15.50 22.33 -10.23
C TRP A 59 -16.24 22.13 -8.90
N ALA A 60 -17.53 21.84 -9.00
CA ALA A 60 -18.38 21.44 -7.90
C ALA A 60 -19.32 20.32 -8.36
N PRO A 61 -19.85 19.48 -7.45
CA PRO A 61 -20.81 18.44 -7.81
C PRO A 61 -22.05 18.95 -8.55
N GLU A 62 -22.44 20.20 -8.31
CA GLU A 62 -23.57 20.87 -8.97
C GLU A 62 -23.24 21.36 -10.40
N ARG A 63 -21.96 21.41 -10.77
CA ARG A 63 -21.44 21.86 -12.06
C ARG A 63 -20.48 20.80 -12.64
N PRO A 64 -20.98 19.58 -12.94
CA PRO A 64 -20.14 18.47 -13.40
C PRO A 64 -19.41 18.76 -14.71
N GLU A 65 -19.94 19.66 -15.55
CA GLU A 65 -19.36 20.11 -16.81
C GLU A 65 -18.07 20.92 -16.64
N GLU A 66 -17.81 21.49 -15.45
CA GLU A 66 -16.59 22.24 -15.14
C GLU A 66 -15.41 21.30 -14.81
N TRP A 67 -15.55 19.98 -14.98
CA TRP A 67 -14.48 19.02 -14.67
C TRP A 67 -13.27 19.23 -15.62
N PRO A 68 -12.06 19.52 -15.11
CA PRO A 68 -10.91 19.75 -15.97
C PRO A 68 -10.51 18.47 -16.73
N PRO A 69 -10.41 18.51 -18.08
CA PRO A 69 -10.08 17.34 -18.87
C PRO A 69 -8.68 16.76 -18.57
N GLU A 70 -7.75 17.58 -18.07
CA GLU A 70 -6.42 17.13 -17.62
C GLU A 70 -6.49 16.13 -16.45
N LEU A 71 -7.59 16.12 -15.69
CA LEU A 71 -7.79 15.18 -14.59
C LEU A 71 -8.40 13.86 -15.05
N GLY A 72 -8.64 13.66 -16.35
CA GLY A 72 -9.10 12.39 -16.92
C GLY A 72 -10.53 12.01 -16.54
N THR A 73 -10.80 10.71 -16.52
CA THR A 73 -12.14 10.12 -16.31
C THR A 73 -12.14 9.13 -15.13
N PRO A 74 -13.27 8.51 -14.73
CA PRO A 74 -13.26 7.51 -13.66
C PRO A 74 -12.27 6.35 -13.85
N ASP A 75 -11.93 6.06 -15.11
CA ASP A 75 -11.11 4.92 -15.55
C ASP A 75 -9.77 5.35 -16.18
N ASP A 76 -9.48 6.66 -16.21
CA ASP A 76 -8.27 7.25 -16.80
C ASP A 76 -7.79 8.45 -15.95
N LEU A 77 -6.50 8.55 -15.66
CA LEU A 77 -5.95 9.62 -14.80
C LEU A 77 -5.72 10.96 -15.54
N GLY A 78 -5.93 11.00 -16.84
CA GLY A 78 -5.56 12.12 -17.69
C GLY A 78 -4.05 12.32 -17.63
N ARG A 79 -3.64 13.52 -17.26
CA ARG A 79 -2.23 13.87 -17.09
C ARG A 79 -1.70 13.54 -15.68
N VAL A 80 -2.55 13.20 -14.73
CA VAL A 80 -2.15 12.99 -13.33
C VAL A 80 -1.30 11.73 -13.21
N GLU A 81 -0.13 11.86 -12.59
CA GLU A 81 0.72 10.74 -12.21
C GLU A 81 0.81 10.65 -10.70
N LEU A 82 0.68 9.44 -10.15
CA LEU A 82 0.63 9.21 -8.71
C LEU A 82 1.63 8.13 -8.28
N ARG A 83 2.31 8.37 -7.14
CA ARG A 83 3.05 7.33 -6.41
C ARG A 83 2.68 7.31 -4.92
N GLY A 84 2.73 6.13 -4.31
CA GLY A 84 2.22 5.84 -2.97
C GLY A 84 1.23 4.66 -3.02
N PRO A 85 0.26 4.54 -2.10
CA PRO A 85 0.08 5.37 -0.92
C PRO A 85 1.26 5.15 0.02
N TYR A 86 1.81 6.23 0.54
CA TYR A 86 2.90 6.19 1.51
C TYR A 86 2.39 6.47 2.91
N LEU A 87 3.12 5.95 3.89
CA LEU A 87 2.91 6.24 5.30
C LEU A 87 4.19 6.88 5.84
N LEU A 88 4.08 8.08 6.40
CA LEU A 88 5.22 8.77 7.01
C LEU A 88 5.02 8.87 8.52
N LYS A 89 6.08 8.67 9.29
CA LYS A 89 6.16 9.06 10.70
C LYS A 89 7.10 10.26 10.80
N GLY A 90 6.53 11.45 11.02
CA GLY A 90 7.28 12.69 10.88
C GLY A 90 7.63 12.91 9.41
N GLU A 91 8.92 12.81 9.07
CA GLU A 91 9.41 12.88 7.69
C GLU A 91 9.96 11.54 7.18
N VAL A 92 10.00 10.52 8.04
CA VAL A 92 10.54 9.19 7.72
C VAL A 92 9.46 8.37 7.02
N LEU A 93 9.79 7.86 5.83
CA LEU A 93 8.93 6.95 5.08
C LEU A 93 8.92 5.57 5.73
N LEU A 94 7.71 4.99 5.87
CA LEU A 94 7.49 3.65 6.37
C LEU A 94 7.06 2.72 5.26
N PHE A 95 7.66 1.54 5.23
CA PHE A 95 7.37 0.45 4.31
C PHE A 95 6.71 -0.70 5.07
N PRO A 96 5.74 -1.41 4.47
CA PRO A 96 5.29 -2.69 5.03
C PRO A 96 6.47 -3.65 5.18
N MET A 97 6.48 -4.45 6.24
CA MET A 97 7.47 -5.53 6.38
C MET A 97 7.44 -6.45 5.16
N SER A 98 8.62 -6.77 4.62
CA SER A 98 8.71 -7.71 3.51
C SER A 98 8.33 -9.12 3.99
N LEU A 99 7.47 -9.81 3.23
CA LEU A 99 6.88 -11.09 3.66
C LEU A 99 7.85 -12.27 3.66
N HIS A 100 9.04 -12.09 3.09
CA HIS A 100 10.14 -13.04 3.23
C HIS A 100 10.93 -12.86 4.54
N ILE A 101 10.54 -11.92 5.41
CA ILE A 101 11.07 -11.76 6.77
C ILE A 101 10.07 -12.34 7.77
N LEU A 102 10.57 -13.26 8.59
CA LEU A 102 9.85 -13.87 9.69
C LEU A 102 10.29 -13.26 11.02
N HIS A 103 9.39 -13.31 11.99
CA HIS A 103 9.65 -12.90 13.36
C HIS A 103 9.18 -13.97 14.33
N LYS A 104 9.95 -14.17 15.39
CA LYS A 104 9.59 -14.95 16.55
C LYS A 104 9.66 -14.05 17.78
N GLU A 105 8.53 -13.90 18.46
CA GLU A 105 8.49 -13.20 19.74
C GLU A 105 9.36 -13.92 20.78
N ASP A 106 9.97 -13.14 21.66
CA ASP A 106 10.66 -13.66 22.83
C ASP A 106 9.62 -14.03 23.90
N PRO A 107 9.53 -15.31 24.33
CA PRO A 107 8.62 -15.73 25.39
C PRO A 107 8.83 -14.99 26.72
N ALA A 108 10.05 -14.47 26.97
CA ALA A 108 10.36 -13.69 28.17
C ALA A 108 10.00 -12.20 28.05
N GLY A 109 9.39 -11.78 26.93
CA GLY A 109 9.02 -10.38 26.67
C GLY A 109 10.17 -9.48 26.26
N GLY A 110 11.33 -10.04 25.91
CA GLY A 110 12.46 -9.30 25.34
C GLY A 110 12.30 -8.99 23.85
N LYS A 111 13.40 -8.58 23.21
CA LYS A 111 13.42 -8.32 21.77
C LYS A 111 13.32 -9.64 21.02
N GLY A 112 12.27 -9.80 20.23
CA GLY A 112 12.10 -10.98 19.38
C GLY A 112 13.21 -11.11 18.33
N THR A 113 13.26 -12.27 17.69
CA THR A 113 14.30 -12.61 16.70
C THR A 113 13.70 -12.62 15.30
N TYR A 114 14.46 -12.11 14.33
CA TYR A 114 14.11 -12.16 12.91
C TYR A 114 14.80 -13.32 12.20
N ALA A 115 14.14 -13.87 11.19
CA ALA A 115 14.70 -14.82 10.25
C ALA A 115 14.29 -14.45 8.83
N ARG A 116 15.09 -14.89 7.85
CA ARG A 116 14.85 -14.64 6.43
C ARG A 116 14.46 -15.94 5.75
N LEU A 117 13.47 -15.87 4.87
CA LEU A 117 13.13 -16.93 3.93
C LEU A 117 14.01 -16.80 2.68
N LYS A 118 14.45 -17.95 2.17
CA LYS A 118 15.17 -18.09 0.92
C LYS A 118 14.57 -19.21 0.07
N PRO A 119 14.82 -19.24 -1.25
CA PRO A 119 14.43 -20.38 -2.07
C PRO A 119 15.09 -21.68 -1.57
N GLY A 120 14.28 -22.69 -1.23
CA GLY A 120 14.76 -24.02 -0.84
C GLY A 120 15.21 -24.88 -2.02
N GLU A 121 15.34 -26.19 -1.80
CA GLU A 121 15.54 -27.16 -2.87
C GLU A 121 14.32 -27.23 -3.79
N GLU A 122 14.53 -27.67 -5.04
CA GLU A 122 13.42 -27.93 -5.95
C GLU A 122 12.55 -29.06 -5.42
N VAL A 123 11.24 -28.84 -5.39
CA VAL A 123 10.24 -29.85 -5.05
C VAL A 123 9.18 -29.93 -6.14
N LYS A 124 8.57 -31.12 -6.28
CA LYS A 124 7.41 -31.33 -7.14
C LYS A 124 6.14 -31.37 -6.29
N CYS A 125 5.22 -30.44 -6.51
CA CYS A 125 3.92 -30.36 -5.84
C CYS A 125 2.83 -29.92 -6.82
N ASP A 126 1.63 -29.59 -6.32
CA ASP A 126 0.49 -29.12 -7.14
C ASP A 126 0.77 -27.80 -7.90
N LEU A 127 1.82 -27.07 -7.50
CA LEU A 127 2.30 -25.88 -8.20
C LEU A 127 3.26 -26.21 -9.37
N GLY A 128 3.60 -27.48 -9.56
CA GLY A 128 4.61 -27.94 -10.51
C GLY A 128 5.96 -28.20 -9.83
N ARG A 129 7.06 -27.94 -10.56
CA ARG A 129 8.42 -27.93 -10.01
C ARG A 129 8.74 -26.51 -9.56
N VAL A 130 8.93 -26.31 -8.26
CA VAL A 130 9.15 -24.98 -7.65
C VAL A 130 10.13 -25.10 -6.49
N ARG A 131 10.78 -23.98 -6.13
CA ARG A 131 11.56 -23.88 -4.88
C ARG A 131 10.69 -23.23 -3.82
N LEU A 132 10.22 -24.01 -2.83
CA LEU A 132 9.41 -23.44 -1.74
C LEU A 132 10.30 -22.57 -0.83
N PRO A 133 9.79 -21.45 -0.29
CA PRO A 133 10.53 -20.65 0.67
C PRO A 133 10.84 -21.46 1.93
N VAL A 134 12.11 -21.49 2.33
CA VAL A 134 12.59 -22.12 3.57
C VAL A 134 13.32 -21.11 4.43
N SER A 135 13.28 -21.29 5.75
CA SER A 135 13.99 -20.39 6.66
C SER A 135 15.50 -20.60 6.54
N GLN A 136 16.26 -19.53 6.28
CA GLN A 136 17.72 -19.55 6.22
C GLN A 136 18.33 -19.93 7.58
N ASN A 137 17.72 -19.43 8.66
CA ASN A 137 18.05 -19.79 10.04
C ASN A 137 16.85 -20.52 10.64
N SER A 138 17.03 -21.73 11.17
CA SER A 138 15.93 -22.51 11.74
C SER A 138 15.35 -21.80 12.97
N LEU A 139 14.23 -21.09 12.79
CA LEU A 139 13.54 -20.35 13.83
C LEU A 139 12.13 -20.92 13.99
N SER A 140 12.03 -22.06 14.67
CA SER A 140 10.76 -22.77 14.85
C SER A 140 9.71 -21.87 15.52
N GLY A 141 8.52 -21.82 14.90
CA GLY A 141 7.39 -20.98 15.33
C GLY A 141 7.41 -19.54 14.83
N ALA A 142 8.43 -19.14 14.04
CA ALA A 142 8.45 -17.82 13.43
C ALA A 142 7.34 -17.66 12.37
N LYS A 143 6.77 -16.46 12.29
CA LYS A 143 5.68 -16.12 11.37
C LYS A 143 5.99 -14.82 10.62
N PRO A 144 5.39 -14.58 9.44
CA PRO A 144 5.44 -13.27 8.81
C PRO A 144 4.94 -12.19 9.77
N LEU A 145 5.63 -11.04 9.79
CA LEU A 145 5.30 -9.93 10.68
C LEU A 145 4.47 -8.86 9.94
N GLU A 146 3.24 -9.24 9.55
CA GLU A 146 2.35 -8.42 8.72
C GLU A 146 1.90 -7.10 9.41
N ASP A 147 1.96 -7.05 10.73
CA ASP A 147 1.61 -5.89 11.56
C ASP A 147 2.83 -5.07 12.00
N ALA A 148 3.84 -4.99 11.12
CA ALA A 148 5.03 -4.16 11.30
C ALA A 148 5.43 -3.39 10.03
N TRP A 149 6.16 -2.31 10.27
CA TRP A 149 6.66 -1.38 9.27
C TRP A 149 8.17 -1.19 9.45
N LEU A 150 8.86 -0.93 8.35
CA LEU A 150 10.28 -0.60 8.30
C LEU A 150 10.45 0.88 7.96
N ASP A 151 11.41 1.56 8.57
CA ASP A 151 11.92 2.81 7.99
C ASP A 151 12.86 2.54 6.80
N VAL A 152 13.47 3.60 6.26
CA VAL A 152 14.34 3.52 5.07
C VAL A 152 15.54 2.62 5.36
N GLU A 153 16.18 2.78 6.51
CA GLU A 153 17.34 2.01 6.93
C GLU A 153 16.99 0.53 7.16
N GLY A 154 15.88 0.23 7.84
CA GLY A 154 15.41 -1.15 8.02
C GLY A 154 15.05 -1.83 6.71
N MET A 155 14.47 -1.10 5.76
CA MET A 155 14.22 -1.63 4.42
C MET A 155 15.54 -1.82 3.65
N GLN A 156 16.49 -0.89 3.75
CA GLN A 156 17.81 -1.01 3.13
C GLN A 156 18.55 -2.26 3.61
N ASP A 157 18.52 -2.56 4.91
CA ASP A 157 19.09 -3.79 5.49
C ASP A 157 18.51 -5.05 4.84
N VAL A 158 17.17 -5.09 4.69
CA VAL A 158 16.47 -6.21 4.06
C VAL A 158 16.83 -6.35 2.57
N LEU A 159 16.89 -5.24 1.83
CA LEU A 159 17.26 -5.24 0.41
C LEU A 159 18.72 -5.65 0.21
N ASN A 160 19.62 -5.29 1.13
CA ASN A 160 21.01 -5.73 1.15
C ASN A 160 21.18 -7.21 1.55
N GLY A 161 20.08 -7.93 1.72
CA GLY A 161 20.05 -9.35 2.02
C GLY A 161 20.16 -9.69 3.51
N GLY A 162 20.15 -8.68 4.37
CA GLY A 162 20.21 -8.82 5.82
C GLY A 162 18.84 -8.94 6.49
N LEU A 163 18.84 -8.70 7.80
CA LEU A 163 17.65 -8.61 8.65
C LEU A 163 17.53 -7.18 9.17
N PRO A 164 16.31 -6.65 9.38
CA PRO A 164 16.14 -5.29 9.86
C PRO A 164 16.63 -5.17 11.30
N GLY A 165 17.34 -4.08 11.62
CA GLY A 165 17.65 -3.73 12.99
C GLY A 165 16.38 -3.46 13.81
N SER A 166 16.33 -3.93 15.07
CA SER A 166 15.12 -3.76 15.93
C SER A 166 14.65 -2.31 16.14
N ASN A 167 15.55 -1.32 15.99
CA ASN A 167 15.21 0.10 16.11
C ASN A 167 14.55 0.67 14.84
N HIS A 168 14.61 -0.08 13.74
CA HIS A 168 14.06 0.26 12.43
C HIS A 168 12.71 -0.41 12.16
N VAL A 169 12.15 -1.10 13.16
CA VAL A 169 10.88 -1.83 13.06
C VAL A 169 9.83 -1.17 13.94
N TYR A 170 8.71 -0.79 13.33
CA TYR A 170 7.60 -0.13 13.98
C TYR A 170 6.35 -1.01 13.96
N ARG A 171 5.84 -1.38 15.14
CA ARG A 171 4.60 -2.15 15.27
C ARG A 171 3.40 -1.27 14.98
N THR A 172 2.38 -1.84 14.33
CA THR A 172 1.14 -1.12 13.96
C THR A 172 0.48 -0.40 15.15
N ASP A 173 0.43 -1.03 16.32
CA ASP A 173 -0.16 -0.49 17.56
C ASP A 173 0.58 0.76 18.12
N ARG A 174 1.82 0.98 17.68
CA ARG A 174 2.62 2.17 17.96
C ARG A 174 2.43 3.28 16.92
N LEU A 175 1.79 3.00 15.79
CA LEU A 175 1.57 3.95 14.71
C LEU A 175 0.12 4.45 14.67
N TRP A 176 -0.86 3.58 14.90
CA TRP A 176 -2.26 3.95 15.03
C TRP A 176 -3.03 2.99 15.94
N ARG A 177 -4.24 3.38 16.33
CA ARG A 177 -5.16 2.54 17.09
C ARG A 177 -6.49 2.43 16.39
N GLU A 178 -7.17 1.33 16.62
CA GLU A 178 -8.57 1.18 16.25
C GLU A 178 -9.46 1.87 17.27
N GLU A 179 -10.49 2.57 16.80
CA GLU A 179 -11.47 3.26 17.61
C GLU A 179 -12.87 2.82 17.24
N ASN A 180 -13.48 2.02 18.12
CA ASN A 180 -14.87 1.60 17.98
C ASN A 180 -15.81 2.79 18.21
N ARG A 181 -16.73 3.01 17.28
CA ARG A 181 -17.79 4.01 17.38
C ARG A 181 -19.13 3.35 17.14
N VAL A 182 -20.11 3.72 17.96
CA VAL A 182 -21.49 3.26 17.84
C VAL A 182 -22.37 4.48 17.67
N GLY A 183 -23.21 4.46 16.63
CA GLY A 183 -24.15 5.52 16.32
C GLY A 183 -25.58 5.02 16.30
N ILE A 184 -26.52 5.94 16.56
CA ILE A 184 -27.97 5.69 16.45
C ILE A 184 -28.62 6.77 15.59
N GLU A 185 -29.63 6.39 14.80
CA GLU A 185 -30.58 7.36 14.27
C GLU A 185 -31.65 7.65 15.32
N ARG A 186 -32.09 8.91 15.40
CA ARG A 186 -33.15 9.33 16.32
C ARG A 186 -34.39 9.71 15.52
N ASP A 187 -35.55 9.25 15.96
CA ASP A 187 -36.81 9.76 15.44
C ASP A 187 -36.95 11.24 15.82
N LYS A 188 -37.22 12.08 14.82
CA LYS A 188 -37.24 13.55 15.00
C LYS A 188 -38.39 14.01 15.90
N LYS A 189 -39.50 13.28 15.94
CA LYS A 189 -40.70 13.65 16.70
C LYS A 189 -40.62 13.14 18.14
N SER A 190 -40.41 11.84 18.34
CA SER A 190 -40.36 11.22 19.67
C SER A 190 -39.03 11.47 20.39
N ARG A 191 -37.99 11.87 19.66
CA ARG A 191 -36.61 12.06 20.15
C ARG A 191 -35.95 10.79 20.70
N THR A 192 -36.55 9.62 20.46
CA THR A 192 -36.06 8.30 20.85
C THR A 192 -35.19 7.68 19.75
N ALA A 193 -34.41 6.64 20.08
CA ALA A 193 -33.71 5.85 19.07
C ALA A 193 -34.70 5.23 18.09
N ALA A 194 -34.42 5.34 16.79
CA ALA A 194 -35.21 4.68 15.76
C ALA A 194 -34.91 3.18 15.77
N GLU A 195 -35.95 2.37 15.62
CA GLU A 195 -35.82 0.91 15.63
C GLU A 195 -34.89 0.44 14.49
N LYS A 196 -34.00 -0.51 14.79
CA LYS A 196 -33.00 -1.08 13.86
C LYS A 196 -32.02 -0.07 13.26
N LYS A 197 -31.91 1.14 13.81
CA LYS A 197 -30.95 2.17 13.33
C LYS A 197 -29.72 2.32 14.22
N LEU A 198 -29.24 1.19 14.76
CA LEU A 198 -27.94 1.10 15.43
C LEU A 198 -26.89 0.71 14.38
N TYR A 199 -25.77 1.43 14.34
CA TYR A 199 -24.63 1.07 13.50
C TYR A 199 -23.34 1.17 14.30
N SER A 200 -22.35 0.36 13.95
CA SER A 200 -21.01 0.42 14.53
C SER A 200 -19.96 0.47 13.43
N CYS A 201 -18.93 1.27 13.64
CA CYS A 201 -17.79 1.39 12.75
C CYS A 201 -16.49 1.39 13.57
N VAL A 202 -15.43 0.81 13.01
CA VAL A 202 -14.09 0.80 13.60
C VAL A 202 -13.22 1.76 12.82
N HIS A 203 -12.99 2.93 13.40
CA HIS A 203 -12.16 3.99 12.83
C HIS A 203 -10.69 3.75 13.11
N ILE A 204 -9.83 4.44 12.37
CA ILE A 204 -8.39 4.52 12.65
C ILE A 204 -8.10 5.87 13.31
N ARG A 205 -7.48 5.83 14.49
CA ARG A 205 -6.88 6.99 15.15
C ARG A 205 -5.37 6.95 14.95
N PRO A 206 -4.82 7.72 14.00
CA PRO A 206 -3.38 7.82 13.81
C PRO A 206 -2.70 8.42 15.04
N GLN A 207 -1.45 8.02 15.31
CA GLN A 207 -0.59 8.80 16.20
C GLN A 207 -0.29 10.17 15.57
N LYS A 208 0.05 11.16 16.40
CA LYS A 208 0.22 12.57 15.99
C LYS A 208 1.18 12.76 14.80
N GLU A 209 2.25 11.97 14.75
CA GLU A 209 3.28 12.05 13.71
C GLU A 209 2.95 11.25 12.45
N LEU A 210 1.92 10.42 12.46
CA LEU A 210 1.59 9.54 11.35
C LEU A 210 0.79 10.29 10.27
N VAL A 211 1.25 10.21 9.03
CA VAL A 211 0.69 10.94 7.89
C VAL A 211 0.57 10.03 6.69
N LEU A 212 -0.56 10.10 5.98
CA LEU A 212 -0.69 9.49 4.67
C LEU A 212 -0.09 10.41 3.62
N ALA A 213 0.64 9.88 2.65
CA ALA A 213 1.23 10.71 1.60
C ALA A 213 1.10 10.13 0.19
N VAL A 214 1.06 11.03 -0.78
CA VAL A 214 1.04 10.72 -2.21
C VAL A 214 1.96 11.68 -2.93
N LEU A 215 2.82 11.17 -3.80
CA LEU A 215 3.52 12.00 -4.77
C LEU A 215 2.62 12.22 -5.98
N VAL A 216 2.40 13.48 -6.34
CA VAL A 216 1.53 13.91 -7.44
C VAL A 216 2.35 14.66 -8.47
N SER A 217 2.28 14.23 -9.74
CA SER A 217 2.93 14.90 -10.87
C SER A 217 1.98 14.98 -12.09
N GLY A 218 2.49 15.51 -13.19
CA GLY A 218 1.78 15.64 -14.47
C GLY A 218 0.71 16.73 -14.52
N ILE A 219 0.64 17.58 -13.48
CA ILE A 219 -0.26 18.74 -13.42
C ILE A 219 0.53 20.06 -13.34
N PRO A 220 -0.05 21.19 -13.77
CA PRO A 220 0.63 22.48 -13.65
C PRO A 220 0.82 22.88 -12.18
N GLU A 221 1.95 23.54 -11.89
CA GLU A 221 2.37 23.86 -10.51
C GLU A 221 1.35 24.71 -9.74
N ASP A 222 0.66 25.62 -10.44
CA ASP A 222 -0.35 26.51 -9.86
C ASP A 222 -1.68 25.80 -9.55
N TRP A 223 -1.84 24.51 -9.88
CA TRP A 223 -3.00 23.71 -9.52
C TRP A 223 -2.93 23.13 -8.11
N HIS A 224 -1.75 23.09 -7.50
CA HIS A 224 -1.61 22.57 -6.15
C HIS A 224 -2.35 23.48 -5.14
N PRO A 225 -3.10 22.90 -4.18
CA PRO A 225 -3.86 23.67 -3.22
C PRO A 225 -2.93 24.42 -2.27
N GLY A 226 -3.43 25.54 -1.74
CA GLY A 226 -2.74 26.28 -0.69
C GLY A 226 -2.50 25.42 0.57
N ALA A 227 -1.45 25.75 1.32
CA ALA A 227 -1.11 25.04 2.54
C ALA A 227 -2.27 25.06 3.56
N GLY A 228 -2.55 23.89 4.14
CA GLY A 228 -3.58 23.76 5.18
C GLY A 228 -5.00 23.57 4.66
N ARG A 229 -5.20 23.37 3.35
CA ARG A 229 -6.49 23.02 2.75
C ARG A 229 -7.09 21.81 3.47
N VAL A 230 -8.36 21.88 3.84
CA VAL A 230 -9.07 20.76 4.48
C VAL A 230 -9.94 20.07 3.42
N VAL A 231 -9.80 18.76 3.31
CA VAL A 231 -10.47 17.94 2.29
C VAL A 231 -11.23 16.79 2.94
N ARG A 232 -12.30 16.32 2.31
CA ARG A 232 -12.94 15.06 2.69
C ARG A 232 -12.04 13.90 2.27
N LEU A 233 -11.75 12.99 3.19
CA LEU A 233 -10.94 11.80 2.91
C LEU A 233 -11.49 10.59 3.66
N GLY A 234 -11.93 9.58 2.90
CA GLY A 234 -12.60 8.39 3.42
C GLY A 234 -14.12 8.55 3.54
N GLY A 235 -14.75 7.65 4.30
CA GLY A 235 -16.19 7.63 4.59
C GLY A 235 -16.56 8.49 5.80
N GLU A 236 -17.84 8.44 6.20
CA GLU A 236 -18.36 9.06 7.43
C GLU A 236 -18.01 10.56 7.60
N GLY A 237 -17.86 11.28 6.46
CA GLY A 237 -17.49 12.69 6.44
C GLY A 237 -16.14 13.01 7.10
N ARG A 238 -15.22 12.03 7.17
CA ARG A 238 -13.89 12.26 7.76
C ARG A 238 -13.10 13.28 6.93
N MET A 239 -12.30 14.09 7.62
CA MET A 239 -11.56 15.20 7.04
C MET A 239 -10.06 15.04 7.26
N ALA A 240 -9.28 15.46 6.27
CA ALA A 240 -7.84 15.56 6.35
C ALA A 240 -7.38 17.00 6.05
N ARG A 241 -6.36 17.46 6.77
CA ARG A 241 -5.60 18.64 6.37
C ARG A 241 -4.53 18.22 5.36
N VAL A 242 -4.45 18.95 4.26
CA VAL A 242 -3.48 18.77 3.18
C VAL A 242 -2.35 19.79 3.34
N GLU A 243 -1.12 19.30 3.28
CA GLU A 243 0.10 20.08 3.15
C GLU A 243 0.83 19.59 1.88
N VAL A 244 1.27 20.51 1.03
CA VAL A 244 1.96 20.19 -0.22
C VAL A 244 3.42 20.61 -0.09
N LYS A 245 4.33 19.64 -0.21
CA LYS A 245 5.78 19.87 -0.15
C LYS A 245 6.41 19.71 -1.53
N ARG A 246 7.50 20.47 -1.76
CA ARG A 246 8.33 20.35 -2.98
C ARG A 246 9.24 19.11 -2.96
N GLN A 247 9.58 18.65 -1.77
CA GLN A 247 10.45 17.49 -1.54
C GLN A 247 9.73 16.19 -1.91
N GLY A 248 10.47 15.23 -2.46
CA GLY A 248 10.01 13.87 -2.71
C GLY A 248 9.95 13.01 -1.44
N VAL A 249 9.87 11.70 -1.61
CA VAL A 249 10.13 10.73 -0.54
C VAL A 249 11.50 10.09 -0.75
N GLU A 250 12.20 9.82 0.34
CA GLU A 250 13.44 9.07 0.31
C GLU A 250 13.14 7.57 0.22
N LEU A 251 13.66 6.93 -0.83
CA LEU A 251 13.54 5.49 -1.05
C LEU A 251 14.92 4.84 -0.85
N PRO A 252 15.00 3.60 -0.33
CA PRO A 252 16.25 2.85 -0.23
C PRO A 252 16.99 2.79 -1.56
N ASP A 253 18.32 2.76 -1.51
CA ASP A 253 19.19 2.52 -2.65
C ASP A 253 19.12 1.07 -3.12
N ALA A 254 19.36 0.89 -4.42
CA ALA A 254 19.47 -0.44 -4.98
C ALA A 254 20.72 -1.12 -4.41
N PRO A 255 20.61 -2.36 -3.91
CA PRO A 255 21.78 -3.10 -3.46
C PRO A 255 22.69 -3.40 -4.64
N GLU A 256 23.97 -3.63 -4.36
CA GLU A 256 24.89 -4.18 -5.35
C GLU A 256 24.49 -5.63 -5.68
N LEU A 257 24.10 -5.87 -6.93
CA LEU A 257 23.82 -7.21 -7.45
C LEU A 257 25.08 -7.76 -8.12
N LYS A 258 25.66 -8.81 -7.54
CA LYS A 258 26.88 -9.45 -8.07
C LYS A 258 26.51 -10.70 -8.87
N PRO A 259 26.78 -10.74 -10.18
CA PRO A 259 26.65 -11.97 -10.94
C PRO A 259 27.57 -13.07 -10.39
N ALA A 260 27.07 -14.30 -10.32
CA ALA A 260 27.84 -15.47 -9.93
C ALA A 260 27.57 -16.59 -10.94
N GLY A 261 28.63 -17.07 -11.61
CA GLY A 261 28.49 -18.10 -12.64
C GLY A 261 27.64 -17.68 -13.85
N GLY A 262 27.63 -16.39 -14.20
CA GLY A 262 26.81 -15.84 -15.29
C GLY A 262 25.35 -15.58 -14.93
N VAL A 263 24.95 -15.82 -13.67
CA VAL A 263 23.59 -15.63 -13.17
C VAL A 263 23.55 -14.46 -12.18
N VAL A 264 22.55 -13.59 -12.32
CA VAL A 264 22.22 -12.53 -11.36
C VAL A 264 21.03 -12.97 -10.52
N ARG A 265 21.18 -12.88 -9.21
CA ARG A 265 20.16 -13.22 -8.23
C ARG A 265 19.65 -11.97 -7.54
N PHE A 266 18.35 -11.77 -7.61
CA PHE A 266 17.71 -10.60 -7.00
C PHE A 266 16.29 -10.93 -6.53
N THR A 267 15.77 -10.09 -5.66
CA THR A 267 14.38 -10.11 -5.26
C THR A 267 13.65 -8.90 -5.79
N VAL A 268 12.35 -9.04 -6.05
CA VAL A 268 11.44 -7.94 -6.34
C VAL A 268 10.44 -7.87 -5.20
N THR A 269 10.43 -6.77 -4.44
CA THR A 269 9.49 -6.54 -3.34
C THR A 269 8.53 -5.41 -3.69
N LEU A 270 7.23 -5.65 -3.61
CA LEU A 270 6.23 -4.59 -3.75
C LEU A 270 6.16 -3.75 -2.48
N ILE A 271 6.37 -2.44 -2.58
CA ILE A 271 6.19 -1.49 -1.46
C ILE A 271 4.84 -0.80 -1.46
N THR A 272 4.09 -0.95 -2.55
CA THR A 272 2.69 -0.54 -2.68
C THR A 272 1.90 -1.72 -3.24
N PRO A 273 0.59 -1.84 -2.99
CA PRO A 273 -0.18 -2.98 -3.46
C PRO A 273 -0.07 -3.14 -4.99
N GLY A 274 0.00 -4.36 -5.50
CA GLY A 274 0.05 -4.65 -6.93
C GLY A 274 -1.34 -4.91 -7.50
N ARG A 275 -1.81 -4.07 -8.43
CA ARG A 275 -3.13 -4.20 -9.05
C ARG A 275 -2.96 -4.58 -10.52
N TYR A 276 -3.29 -5.83 -10.83
CA TYR A 276 -3.17 -6.39 -12.17
C TYR A 276 -4.53 -6.84 -12.69
N ALA A 277 -4.65 -6.94 -14.02
CA ALA A 277 -5.84 -7.50 -14.64
C ALA A 277 -6.09 -8.92 -14.10
N VAL A 278 -7.36 -9.24 -13.82
CA VAL A 278 -7.77 -10.48 -13.11
C VAL A 278 -7.25 -11.72 -13.83
N GLU A 279 -7.33 -11.72 -15.15
CA GLU A 279 -6.87 -12.79 -16.03
C GLU A 279 -5.35 -13.01 -15.99
N LYS A 280 -4.57 -11.96 -15.64
CA LYS A 280 -3.11 -12.04 -15.47
C LYS A 280 -2.69 -12.40 -14.05
N MET A 281 -3.59 -12.31 -13.08
CA MET A 281 -3.27 -12.53 -11.66
C MET A 281 -2.62 -13.91 -11.37
N PRO A 282 -3.10 -15.04 -11.94
CA PRO A 282 -2.45 -16.33 -11.74
C PRO A 282 -1.00 -16.36 -12.25
N GLU A 283 -0.72 -15.65 -13.35
CA GLU A 283 0.63 -15.53 -13.89
C GLU A 283 1.51 -14.68 -12.99
N VAL A 284 1.03 -13.53 -12.51
CA VAL A 284 1.79 -12.66 -11.61
C VAL A 284 2.12 -13.36 -10.28
N ILE A 285 1.18 -14.15 -9.75
CA ILE A 285 1.42 -14.94 -8.54
C ILE A 285 2.55 -15.95 -8.77
N ARG A 286 2.59 -16.60 -9.93
CA ARG A 286 3.56 -17.66 -10.25
C ARG A 286 4.91 -17.13 -10.72
N LYS A 287 4.92 -16.07 -11.51
CA LYS A 287 6.08 -15.57 -12.25
C LYS A 287 6.58 -14.20 -11.78
N GLY A 288 5.87 -13.56 -10.86
CA GLY A 288 6.14 -12.20 -10.42
C GLY A 288 5.56 -11.12 -11.33
N PRO A 289 5.80 -9.84 -11.00
CA PRO A 289 5.35 -8.70 -11.79
C PRO A 289 5.77 -8.81 -13.26
N PRO A 290 4.93 -8.37 -14.22
CA PRO A 290 5.27 -8.43 -15.63
C PRO A 290 6.46 -7.50 -15.96
N GLY A 291 7.27 -7.90 -16.94
CA GLY A 291 8.41 -7.10 -17.41
C GLY A 291 9.67 -7.20 -16.54
N VAL A 292 9.73 -8.15 -15.60
CA VAL A 292 10.95 -8.48 -14.86
C VAL A 292 11.76 -9.52 -15.65
N PRO A 293 13.03 -9.23 -16.01
CA PRO A 293 13.89 -10.21 -16.67
C PRO A 293 14.18 -11.45 -15.82
N GLY A 294 14.37 -12.59 -16.48
CA GLY A 294 14.71 -13.86 -15.83
C GLY A 294 13.51 -14.71 -15.41
N GLU A 295 13.79 -15.72 -14.58
CA GLU A 295 12.82 -16.67 -14.07
C GLU A 295 12.57 -16.42 -12.58
N CYS A 296 11.30 -16.36 -12.19
CA CYS A 296 10.90 -16.37 -10.79
C CYS A 296 10.97 -17.79 -10.24
N VAL A 297 11.92 -18.04 -9.34
CA VAL A 297 12.19 -19.36 -8.77
C VAL A 297 11.46 -19.63 -7.45
N SER A 298 11.04 -18.58 -6.75
CA SER A 298 10.30 -18.68 -5.48
C SER A 298 9.54 -17.38 -5.18
N ALA A 299 8.57 -17.42 -4.27
CA ALA A 299 7.83 -16.23 -3.85
C ALA A 299 7.28 -16.34 -2.43
N CYS A 300 7.25 -15.20 -1.74
CA CYS A 300 6.59 -14.99 -0.44
C CYS A 300 5.48 -13.96 -0.65
N ILE A 301 4.25 -14.42 -0.86
CA ILE A 301 3.09 -13.59 -1.21
C ILE A 301 2.05 -13.69 -0.10
N GLY A 302 1.51 -12.53 0.29
CA GLY A 302 0.48 -12.45 1.33
C GLY A 302 -0.90 -12.84 0.82
N LYS A 303 -1.88 -12.90 1.73
CA LYS A 303 -3.27 -13.08 1.33
C LYS A 303 -3.70 -11.94 0.41
N LEU A 304 -4.27 -12.28 -0.75
CA LEU A 304 -4.79 -11.27 -1.68
C LEU A 304 -5.82 -10.40 -0.95
N LEU A 305 -5.66 -9.09 -1.15
CA LEU A 305 -6.61 -8.09 -0.70
C LEU A 305 -7.68 -7.89 -1.77
N THR A 306 -8.82 -7.35 -1.37
CA THR A 306 -9.89 -7.00 -2.30
C THR A 306 -10.03 -5.49 -2.35
N VAL A 307 -9.75 -4.89 -3.51
CA VAL A 307 -10.07 -3.49 -3.75
C VAL A 307 -11.46 -3.40 -4.37
N GLY A 308 -12.33 -2.63 -3.74
CA GLY A 308 -13.57 -2.19 -4.34
C GLY A 308 -13.56 -0.67 -4.47
N GLY A 309 -14.74 -0.09 -4.37
CA GLY A 309 -14.90 1.35 -4.28
C GLY A 309 -16.32 1.77 -4.58
N TRP A 310 -16.55 3.06 -4.55
CA TRP A 310 -17.82 3.67 -4.93
C TRP A 310 -17.61 4.52 -6.17
N ASP A 311 -18.41 4.27 -7.20
CA ASP A 311 -18.51 5.16 -8.35
C ASP A 311 -19.48 6.29 -7.99
N SER A 312 -18.93 7.48 -7.69
CA SER A 312 -19.72 8.65 -7.31
C SER A 312 -20.62 9.17 -8.44
N LEU A 313 -20.23 8.96 -9.71
CA LEU A 313 -21.03 9.39 -10.86
C LEU A 313 -22.18 8.42 -11.11
N LYS A 314 -21.90 7.11 -11.14
CA LYS A 314 -22.93 6.07 -11.36
C LYS A 314 -23.68 5.68 -10.09
N ARG A 315 -23.30 6.23 -8.92
CA ARG A 315 -23.86 5.96 -7.59
C ARG A 315 -24.02 4.47 -7.29
N ARG A 316 -22.96 3.70 -7.55
CA ARG A 316 -22.93 2.25 -7.33
C ARG A 316 -21.56 1.76 -6.91
N SER A 317 -21.50 0.57 -6.31
CA SER A 317 -20.24 -0.08 -6.00
C SER A 317 -19.46 -0.44 -7.29
N ARG A 318 -18.15 -0.23 -7.26
CA ARG A 318 -17.23 -0.76 -8.28
C ARG A 318 -17.07 -2.27 -8.10
N PRO A 319 -16.80 -3.04 -9.18
CA PRO A 319 -16.45 -4.45 -9.06
C PRO A 319 -15.31 -4.66 -8.08
N ALA A 320 -15.41 -5.71 -7.28
CA ALA A 320 -14.36 -6.12 -6.38
C ALA A 320 -13.24 -6.82 -7.16
N GLU A 321 -12.02 -6.32 -7.05
CA GLU A 321 -10.85 -6.85 -7.75
C GLU A 321 -9.79 -7.34 -6.74
N PRO A 322 -9.13 -8.48 -7.01
CA PRO A 322 -8.02 -8.94 -6.21
C PRO A 322 -6.80 -8.02 -6.40
N VAL A 323 -6.06 -7.79 -5.32
CA VAL A 323 -4.83 -6.99 -5.28
C VAL A 323 -3.80 -7.75 -4.47
N ILE A 324 -2.56 -7.81 -4.97
CA ILE A 324 -1.45 -8.40 -4.23
C ILE A 324 -0.99 -7.40 -3.15
N PRO A 325 -0.91 -7.81 -1.87
CA PRO A 325 -0.49 -6.89 -0.81
C PRO A 325 0.96 -6.45 -0.98
N ALA A 326 1.26 -5.23 -0.54
CA ALA A 326 2.62 -4.77 -0.34
C ALA A 326 3.36 -5.68 0.67
N GLY A 327 4.68 -5.73 0.59
CA GLY A 327 5.54 -6.69 1.26
C GLY A 327 5.72 -8.00 0.48
N SER A 328 4.83 -8.31 -0.47
CA SER A 328 4.99 -9.49 -1.34
C SER A 328 6.32 -9.44 -2.08
N THR A 329 7.07 -10.54 -2.02
CA THR A 329 8.44 -10.64 -2.54
C THR A 329 8.59 -11.85 -3.44
N TRP A 330 9.21 -11.68 -4.61
CA TRP A 330 9.58 -12.76 -5.54
C TRP A 330 11.10 -12.86 -5.65
N PHE A 331 11.60 -14.07 -5.83
CA PHE A 331 13.01 -14.38 -6.02
C PHE A 331 13.26 -14.72 -7.48
N PHE A 332 14.19 -14.02 -8.11
CA PHE A 332 14.52 -14.17 -9.52
C PHE A 332 15.97 -14.63 -9.74
N GLU A 333 16.14 -15.41 -10.80
CA GLU A 333 17.43 -15.72 -11.43
C GLU A 333 17.39 -15.24 -12.89
N ALA A 334 18.37 -14.45 -13.30
CA ALA A 334 18.46 -13.91 -14.66
C ALA A 334 19.89 -14.01 -15.20
N ASN A 335 20.08 -13.82 -16.50
CA ASN A 335 21.42 -13.79 -17.08
C ASN A 335 22.15 -12.50 -16.68
N GLU A 336 23.47 -12.56 -16.55
CA GLU A 336 24.33 -11.40 -16.31
C GLU A 336 24.15 -10.28 -17.36
N SER A 337 23.81 -10.64 -18.60
CA SER A 337 23.50 -9.66 -19.65
C SER A 337 22.34 -8.72 -19.30
N ASP A 338 21.43 -9.16 -18.43
CA ASP A 338 20.20 -8.45 -18.12
C ASP A 338 20.37 -7.50 -16.91
N LEU A 339 21.56 -7.46 -16.30
CA LEU A 339 21.83 -6.71 -15.07
C LEU A 339 21.43 -5.23 -15.16
N ALA A 340 21.75 -4.56 -16.27
CA ALA A 340 21.41 -3.16 -16.47
C ALA A 340 19.88 -2.93 -16.55
N GLU A 341 19.16 -3.83 -17.22
CA GLU A 341 17.70 -3.78 -17.31
C GLU A 341 17.06 -4.01 -15.94
N ILE A 342 17.52 -5.03 -15.22
CA ILE A 342 17.10 -5.36 -13.85
C ILE A 342 17.28 -4.12 -12.96
N MET A 343 18.49 -3.56 -12.88
CA MET A 343 18.76 -2.39 -12.04
C MET A 343 17.88 -1.19 -12.39
N SER A 344 17.44 -1.07 -13.65
CA SER A 344 16.52 -0.02 -14.07
C SER A 344 15.11 -0.15 -13.46
N LEU A 345 14.72 -1.32 -12.95
CA LEU A 345 13.41 -1.59 -12.34
C LEU A 345 13.30 -1.05 -10.91
N HIS A 346 14.43 -0.83 -10.24
CA HIS A 346 14.45 -0.37 -8.86
C HIS A 346 13.69 0.98 -8.72
N ARG A 347 12.78 1.07 -7.73
CA ARG A 347 11.89 2.21 -7.44
C ARG A 347 10.80 2.49 -8.49
N LYS A 348 10.71 1.71 -9.58
CA LYS A 348 9.65 1.86 -10.60
C LYS A 348 8.31 1.29 -10.13
N THR A 349 7.24 1.71 -10.79
CA THR A 349 5.91 1.09 -10.71
C THR A 349 5.77 -0.01 -11.77
N ASP A 350 4.66 -0.72 -11.74
CA ASP A 350 4.26 -1.73 -12.74
C ASP A 350 3.91 -1.15 -14.13
N GLY A 351 4.35 0.09 -14.40
CA GLY A 351 4.05 0.83 -15.63
C GLY A 351 2.76 1.66 -15.56
N THR A 352 2.04 1.63 -14.43
CA THR A 352 0.82 2.44 -14.25
C THR A 352 1.09 3.74 -13.50
N ASN A 353 0.33 4.78 -13.85
CA ASN A 353 0.32 6.09 -13.17
C ASN A 353 -0.59 6.12 -11.94
N TRP A 354 -1.19 4.98 -11.58
CA TRP A 354 -2.20 4.85 -10.52
C TRP A 354 -1.63 4.66 -9.12
N GLY A 355 -0.30 4.68 -8.95
CA GLY A 355 0.35 4.44 -7.67
C GLY A 355 0.09 3.03 -7.13
N TYR A 356 0.10 2.02 -8.01
CA TYR A 356 0.14 0.62 -7.63
C TYR A 356 1.46 0.00 -8.14
N GLY A 357 1.82 -1.16 -7.59
CA GLY A 357 2.90 -1.98 -8.14
C GLY A 357 4.30 -1.38 -8.02
N GLN A 358 4.52 -0.39 -7.15
CA GLN A 358 5.87 0.13 -6.91
C GLN A 358 6.75 -0.93 -6.27
N MET A 359 7.93 -1.14 -6.86
CA MET A 359 8.84 -2.22 -6.51
C MET A 359 10.23 -1.71 -6.07
N LEU A 360 10.83 -2.41 -5.12
CA LEU A 360 12.23 -2.29 -4.75
C LEU A 360 12.94 -3.61 -5.03
N LEU A 361 14.19 -3.51 -5.47
CA LEU A 361 15.05 -4.66 -5.70
C LEU A 361 15.89 -4.96 -4.47
N GLY A 362 15.95 -6.24 -4.10
CA GLY A 362 16.84 -6.77 -3.08
C GLY A 362 17.84 -7.76 -3.68
N ARG A 363 18.86 -8.13 -2.91
CA ARG A 363 19.77 -9.22 -3.26
C ARG A 363 19.53 -10.46 -2.41
N TRP A 364 19.88 -11.61 -2.95
CA TRP A 364 19.95 -12.88 -2.24
C TRP A 364 21.13 -13.68 -2.82
N GLU A 365 21.77 -14.51 -1.98
CA GLU A 365 23.10 -15.05 -2.24
C GLU A 365 23.11 -16.54 -1.87
N GLU A 366 22.33 -17.38 -2.57
CA GLU A 366 22.29 -18.84 -2.30
C GLU A 366 22.14 -19.70 -3.57
#